data_AF-A0A2V6PLC3-F1
#
_entry.id   AF-A0A2V6PLC3-F1
#
_cell.length_a   1.000
_cell.length_b   1.000
_cell.length_c   1.000
_cell.angle_alpha   90.00
_cell.angle_beta   90.00
_cell.angle_gamma   90.00
#
_symmetry.space_group_name_H-M   'P 1'
#
loop_
_entity.id
_entity.type
_entity.pdbx_description
1 polymer ?
#
loop_
_entity_poly.entity_id
_entity_poly.type
_entity_poly.pdbx_seq_one_letter_code
_entity_poly.pdbx_strand_id
1 'polypeptide(L)'
;MGRRYIGAVADEIAKWLLQISNDTSRNTPHPAFGHPLPSSDEGRGQGEGRRVSSSGARATGGENIEARPSRLPLLGERVGVRAGQHLNSGVAVGERGEGSAAPPIGVCFSGGIDSGSVFLVTYHVMRKLGMNPGRLKAFTLNFGDGPDFHQAREFLDRLGLGLFLEPIEADLSSLDVAETIRVMEDYKPLDVECASMGITLCRGIRARYPDWRYLIDGDGGDENLKDYPIEENPELTIRSVVNNPMLYQEGWGVGRIKHSLTYSGGLSRSYARTYAPAKRFGFDGFSPFTRPNVIEVAEAIPFTTLTGMSVEKLYALKGEIVSRGVKAVTGLDMPVFPKRRFQHGAVAREKLRQRLPEQEMGYRRRYLALYQGDAGRGLE
;
A
#
# COMPACT_ATOMS: atom_id res chain seq x y z
N MET A 1 11.49 -4.17 -17.58
CA MET A 1 11.17 -3.43 -16.35
C MET A 1 9.77 -3.76 -15.86
N GLY A 2 8.69 -3.39 -16.57
CA GLY A 2 7.32 -3.73 -16.18
C GLY A 2 7.12 -5.20 -15.79
N ARG A 3 7.64 -6.15 -16.60
CA ARG A 3 7.59 -7.59 -16.27
C ARG A 3 8.27 -7.94 -14.93
N ARG A 4 9.39 -7.29 -14.60
CA ARG A 4 10.10 -7.51 -13.33
C ARG A 4 9.33 -6.90 -12.17
N TYR A 5 8.84 -5.68 -12.33
CA TYR A 5 8.07 -4.97 -11.30
C TYR A 5 6.77 -5.71 -10.96
N ILE A 6 5.96 -6.02 -11.97
CA ILE A 6 4.70 -6.77 -11.77
C ILE A 6 4.96 -8.24 -11.45
N GLY A 7 6.09 -8.82 -11.89
CA GLY A 7 6.53 -10.15 -11.47
C GLY A 7 6.80 -10.21 -9.97
N ALA A 8 7.52 -9.24 -9.40
CA ALA A 8 7.76 -9.15 -7.96
C ALA A 8 6.44 -9.00 -7.17
N VAL A 9 5.49 -8.22 -7.69
CA VAL A 9 4.14 -8.11 -7.13
C VAL A 9 3.41 -9.46 -7.15
N ALA A 10 3.47 -10.19 -8.26
CA ALA A 10 2.87 -11.51 -8.39
C ALA A 10 3.49 -12.52 -7.41
N ASP A 11 4.80 -12.48 -7.21
CA ASP A 11 5.49 -13.34 -6.25
C ASP A 11 5.04 -13.07 -4.81
N GLU A 12 4.92 -11.80 -4.41
CA GLU A 12 4.43 -11.44 -3.07
C GLU A 12 2.96 -11.82 -2.87
N ILE A 13 2.12 -11.65 -3.90
CA ILE A 13 0.73 -12.11 -3.88
C ILE A 13 0.66 -13.63 -3.77
N ALA A 14 1.47 -14.39 -4.50
CA ALA A 14 1.50 -15.85 -4.42
C ALA A 14 1.89 -16.34 -3.01
N LYS A 15 2.91 -15.73 -2.40
CA LYS A 15 3.32 -16.04 -1.01
C LYS A 15 2.17 -15.79 -0.04
N TRP A 16 1.50 -14.64 -0.16
CA TRP A 16 0.38 -14.28 0.71
C TRP A 16 -0.82 -15.23 0.53
N LEU A 17 -1.21 -15.53 -0.71
CA LEU A 17 -2.31 -16.47 -1.00
C LEU A 17 -2.05 -17.86 -0.44
N LEU A 18 -0.83 -18.38 -0.60
CA LEU A 18 -0.44 -19.68 -0.02
C LEU A 18 -0.42 -19.64 1.50
N GLN A 19 -0.01 -18.53 2.11
CA GLN A 19 -0.04 -18.36 3.56
C GLN A 19 -1.47 -18.39 4.11
N ILE A 20 -2.40 -17.62 3.53
CA ILE A 20 -3.77 -17.53 4.04
C ILE A 20 -4.59 -18.80 3.77
N SER A 21 -4.32 -19.54 2.69
CA SER A 21 -4.95 -20.84 2.45
C SER A 21 -4.51 -21.90 3.47
N ASN A 22 -3.35 -21.74 4.10
CA ASN A 22 -2.86 -22.61 5.17
C ASN A 22 -3.29 -22.14 6.58
N ASP A 23 -3.82 -20.93 6.73
CA ASP A 23 -4.19 -20.31 8.02
C ASP A 23 -5.63 -20.68 8.47
N THR A 24 -6.07 -21.90 8.19
CA THR A 24 -7.42 -22.39 8.57
C THR A 24 -7.61 -22.61 10.08
N SER A 25 -6.62 -22.29 10.92
CA SER A 25 -6.62 -22.61 12.36
C SER A 25 -6.55 -21.41 13.32
N ARG A 26 -6.40 -20.16 12.86
CA ARG A 26 -6.29 -19.01 13.78
C ARG A 26 -7.60 -18.26 13.94
N ASN A 27 -8.38 -18.69 14.92
CA ASN A 27 -9.54 -17.99 15.46
C ASN A 27 -9.21 -17.27 16.78
N THR A 28 -8.00 -16.72 16.91
CA THR A 28 -7.60 -15.94 18.10
C THR A 28 -7.80 -14.45 17.85
N PRO A 29 -8.61 -13.75 18.66
CA PRO A 29 -8.69 -12.30 18.61
C PRO A 29 -7.29 -11.71 18.80
N HIS A 30 -6.89 -10.82 17.91
CA HIS A 30 -5.65 -10.07 18.07
C HIS A 30 -5.78 -9.20 19.32
N PRO A 31 -4.77 -9.12 20.22
CA PRO A 31 -4.86 -8.25 21.39
C PRO A 31 -5.14 -6.81 20.93
N ALA A 32 -6.13 -6.19 21.57
CA ALA A 32 -6.41 -4.77 21.42
C ALA A 32 -5.14 -4.00 21.85
N PHE A 33 -4.62 -3.16 20.95
CA PHE A 33 -3.54 -2.26 21.34
C PHE A 33 -4.08 -1.18 22.27
N GLY A 34 -3.47 -1.13 23.44
CA GLY A 34 -3.66 -0.16 24.50
C GLY A 34 -2.52 -0.40 25.48
N HIS A 35 -1.31 -0.01 25.10
CA HIS A 35 -0.23 0.07 26.09
C HIS A 35 -0.46 1.33 26.91
N PRO A 36 -0.49 1.26 28.25
CA PRO A 36 -0.28 2.44 29.07
C PRO A 36 1.11 3.00 28.72
N LEU A 37 1.20 4.31 28.51
CA LEU A 37 2.50 4.99 28.52
C LEU A 37 3.21 4.63 29.83
N PRO A 38 4.54 4.40 29.83
CA PRO A 38 5.26 4.16 31.07
C PRO A 38 5.03 5.34 32.01
N SER A 39 4.54 5.04 33.21
CA SER A 39 4.33 6.02 34.28
C SER A 39 5.64 6.75 34.56
N SER A 40 5.57 8.07 34.66
CA SER A 40 6.71 8.99 34.79
C SER A 40 7.46 8.93 36.13
N ASP A 41 7.47 7.79 36.83
CA ASP A 41 8.00 7.68 38.20
C ASP A 41 9.09 6.62 38.43
N GLU A 42 9.56 5.93 37.38
CA GLU A 42 10.75 5.08 37.52
C GLU A 42 12.01 5.81 37.02
N GLY A 43 12.72 6.47 37.93
CA GLY A 43 14.09 6.92 37.67
C GLY A 43 14.61 8.10 38.47
N ARG A 44 14.39 8.17 39.79
CA ARG A 44 15.19 9.02 40.68
C ARG A 44 16.33 8.23 41.33
N GLY A 45 17.56 8.62 41.03
CA GLY A 45 18.81 8.23 41.68
C GLY A 45 19.58 7.13 40.93
N GLN A 46 20.88 7.20 40.68
CA GLN A 46 21.95 8.05 41.21
C GLN A 46 22.98 8.28 40.08
N GLY A 47 23.63 9.44 40.11
CA GLY A 47 24.65 9.78 39.13
C GLY A 47 26.01 9.16 39.44
N GLU A 48 26.81 8.98 38.40
CA GLU A 48 28.27 9.13 38.48
C GLU A 48 28.76 9.68 37.15
N GLY A 49 29.46 10.82 37.23
CA GLY A 49 29.92 11.57 36.08
C GLY A 49 31.21 11.01 35.49
N ARG A 50 31.35 11.11 34.17
CA ARG A 50 32.67 11.22 33.54
C ARG A 50 32.58 12.05 32.27
N ARG A 51 33.06 13.30 32.38
CA ARG A 51 33.48 14.12 31.23
C ARG A 51 34.67 13.44 30.55
N VAL A 52 34.69 13.35 29.22
CA VAL A 52 35.92 13.59 28.44
C VAL A 52 35.57 14.30 27.12
N SER A 53 36.48 15.20 26.81
CA SER A 53 36.60 16.23 25.78
C SER A 53 36.55 15.79 24.31
N SER A 54 36.10 16.76 23.50
CA SER A 54 36.41 16.94 22.09
C SER A 54 37.91 17.05 21.78
N SER A 55 38.36 16.38 20.72
CA SER A 55 39.53 16.80 19.93
C SER A 55 39.43 16.19 18.53
N GLY A 56 39.46 17.06 17.50
CA GLY A 56 39.57 16.63 16.12
C GLY A 56 41.02 16.27 15.74
N ALA A 57 41.18 15.43 14.71
CA ALA A 57 42.33 15.46 13.81
C ALA A 57 42.08 14.57 12.58
N ARG A 58 42.13 15.25 11.42
CA ARG A 58 42.79 14.91 10.14
C ARG A 58 42.71 13.52 9.51
N ALA A 59 42.43 13.59 8.21
CA ALA A 59 42.60 12.60 7.17
C ALA A 59 44.07 12.24 6.90
N THR A 60 44.31 10.97 6.58
CA THR A 60 45.42 10.48 5.72
C THR A 60 45.05 9.14 5.09
N GLY A 61 45.35 9.00 3.79
CA GLY A 61 45.93 7.79 3.16
C GLY A 61 45.03 6.57 2.98
N GLY A 62 44.77 6.18 1.73
CA GLY A 62 43.99 5.00 1.37
C GLY A 62 44.78 3.69 1.31
N GLU A 63 44.05 2.60 1.07
CA GLU A 63 44.51 1.43 0.32
C GLU A 63 43.32 0.53 -0.05
N ASN A 64 43.46 -0.13 -1.20
CA ASN A 64 42.49 -1.01 -1.87
C ASN A 64 42.08 -2.22 -1.02
N ILE A 65 40.79 -2.58 -1.06
CA ILE A 65 40.35 -3.97 -0.84
C ILE A 65 39.34 -4.35 -1.92
N GLU A 66 39.70 -5.38 -2.67
CA GLU A 66 38.97 -6.00 -3.76
C GLU A 66 37.63 -6.63 -3.35
N ALA A 67 36.76 -6.71 -4.36
CA ALA A 67 35.41 -7.23 -4.32
C ALA A 67 35.30 -8.72 -3.95
N ARG A 68 34.21 -9.07 -3.26
CA ARG A 68 33.59 -10.41 -3.30
C ARG A 68 32.08 -10.28 -3.57
N PRO A 69 31.56 -10.83 -4.68
CA PRO A 69 30.12 -10.84 -4.94
C PRO A 69 29.46 -12.09 -4.35
N SER A 70 28.41 -11.90 -3.55
CA SER A 70 27.46 -12.95 -3.17
C SER A 70 26.38 -13.07 -4.27
N ARG A 71 26.49 -14.10 -5.12
CA ARG A 71 25.46 -14.48 -6.10
C ARG A 71 24.63 -15.63 -5.54
N LEU A 72 23.33 -15.40 -5.33
CA LEU A 72 22.30 -16.45 -5.39
C LEU A 72 21.56 -16.32 -6.75
N PRO A 73 21.17 -17.43 -7.41
CA PRO A 73 20.70 -17.36 -8.80
C PRO A 73 19.24 -16.92 -8.90
N LEU A 74 19.01 -15.91 -9.74
CA LEU A 74 17.70 -15.57 -10.30
C LEU A 74 17.26 -16.69 -11.26
N LEU A 75 16.01 -17.13 -11.14
CA LEU A 75 15.40 -18.06 -12.10
C LEU A 75 15.26 -17.36 -13.47
N GLY A 76 15.97 -17.88 -14.48
CA GLY A 76 15.65 -17.69 -15.90
C GLY A 76 16.73 -16.99 -16.73
N GLU A 77 17.61 -17.76 -17.38
CA GLU A 77 17.56 -17.99 -18.84
C GLU A 77 18.85 -18.63 -19.40
N ARG A 78 18.64 -19.48 -20.42
CA ARG A 78 19.56 -20.25 -21.30
C ARG A 78 19.71 -21.70 -20.84
N VAL A 79 19.36 -22.71 -21.65
CA VAL A 79 19.87 -22.98 -23.01
C VAL A 79 18.85 -23.79 -23.82
N GLY A 80 18.75 -23.49 -25.12
CA GLY A 80 18.07 -24.34 -26.10
C GLY A 80 18.96 -25.45 -26.68
N VAL A 81 18.33 -26.61 -26.91
CA VAL A 81 18.60 -27.64 -27.93
C VAL A 81 19.98 -28.34 -27.95
N ARG A 82 20.05 -29.57 -27.40
CA ARG A 82 20.23 -30.82 -28.17
C ARG A 82 20.23 -32.07 -27.27
N ALA A 83 19.40 -33.03 -27.69
CA ALA A 83 19.58 -34.49 -27.67
C ALA A 83 19.87 -35.23 -26.35
N GLY A 84 18.95 -36.15 -26.04
CA GLY A 84 19.34 -37.52 -25.67
C GLY A 84 19.32 -37.86 -24.18
N GLN A 85 18.27 -38.61 -23.81
CA GLN A 85 18.25 -39.64 -22.78
C GLN A 85 18.27 -39.24 -21.30
N HIS A 86 17.23 -39.77 -20.64
CA HIS A 86 17.08 -40.03 -19.21
C HIS A 86 17.20 -38.83 -18.27
N LEU A 87 16.06 -38.41 -17.71
CA LEU A 87 15.83 -38.41 -16.27
C LEU A 87 14.33 -38.28 -16.01
N ASN A 88 13.77 -39.42 -15.61
CA ASN A 88 12.44 -39.59 -15.04
C ASN A 88 12.59 -39.32 -13.54
N SER A 89 12.15 -38.16 -13.04
CA SER A 89 11.88 -37.96 -11.61
C SER A 89 10.79 -36.92 -11.45
N GLY A 90 9.56 -37.43 -11.29
CA GLY A 90 8.35 -36.66 -11.17
C GLY A 90 8.33 -35.76 -9.94
N VAL A 91 7.95 -34.50 -10.15
CA VAL A 91 7.18 -33.76 -9.15
C VAL A 91 5.72 -34.07 -9.49
N ALA A 92 5.09 -34.87 -8.66
CA ALA A 92 3.67 -35.14 -8.75
C ALA A 92 2.91 -33.81 -8.62
N VAL A 93 2.30 -33.36 -9.72
CA VAL A 93 1.22 -32.39 -9.70
C VAL A 93 0.04 -33.12 -9.08
N GLY A 94 -0.01 -33.15 -7.75
CA GLY A 94 -1.19 -33.59 -7.04
C GLY A 94 -2.28 -32.57 -7.30
N GLU A 95 -3.36 -33.00 -7.97
CA GLU A 95 -4.66 -32.34 -7.92
C GLU A 95 -5.11 -32.23 -6.45
N ARG A 96 -4.62 -31.22 -5.74
CA ARG A 96 -5.30 -30.76 -4.54
C ARG A 96 -6.45 -29.90 -5.03
N GLY A 97 -7.58 -30.53 -5.31
CA GLY A 97 -8.85 -29.82 -5.41
C GLY A 97 -9.01 -29.00 -4.14
N GLU A 98 -9.01 -27.68 -4.27
CA GLU A 98 -9.22 -26.77 -3.15
C GLU A 98 -10.63 -27.06 -2.60
N GLY A 99 -10.69 -27.60 -1.37
CA GLY A 99 -11.96 -27.80 -0.68
C GLY A 99 -12.69 -26.46 -0.49
N SER A 100 -14.00 -26.53 -0.33
CA SER A 100 -14.95 -25.44 -0.05
C SER A 100 -14.61 -24.50 1.13
N ALA A 101 -13.44 -24.62 1.77
CA ALA A 101 -13.08 -24.02 3.05
C ALA A 101 -12.00 -22.91 2.95
N ALA A 102 -11.47 -22.62 1.77
CA ALA A 102 -10.43 -21.59 1.64
C ALA A 102 -11.04 -20.17 1.68
N PRO A 103 -10.39 -19.18 2.35
CA PRO A 103 -11.05 -17.93 2.74
C PRO A 103 -11.23 -16.94 1.57
N PRO A 104 -12.33 -16.16 1.53
CA PRO A 104 -12.57 -15.17 0.47
C PRO A 104 -11.53 -14.03 0.50
N ILE A 105 -11.30 -13.40 -0.65
CA ILE A 105 -10.26 -12.38 -0.87
C ILE A 105 -10.87 -11.14 -1.48
N GLY A 106 -10.79 -10.01 -0.77
CA GLY A 106 -11.36 -8.74 -1.22
C GLY A 106 -10.28 -7.81 -1.72
N VAL A 107 -10.44 -7.25 -2.92
CA VAL A 107 -9.56 -6.19 -3.42
C VAL A 107 -10.23 -4.84 -3.14
N CYS A 108 -9.55 -3.94 -2.45
CA CYS A 108 -9.95 -2.53 -2.37
C CYS A 108 -9.75 -1.90 -3.75
N PHE A 109 -10.85 -1.68 -4.48
CA PHE A 109 -10.83 -1.49 -5.93
C PHE A 109 -11.42 -0.15 -6.36
N SER A 110 -10.64 0.60 -7.14
CA SER A 110 -11.03 1.90 -7.73
C SER A 110 -10.99 1.91 -9.25
N GLY A 111 -10.49 0.83 -9.88
CA GLY A 111 -10.18 0.82 -11.31
C GLY A 111 -8.99 1.69 -11.71
N GLY A 112 -8.26 2.26 -10.74
CA GLY A 112 -6.99 2.96 -10.98
C GLY A 112 -5.85 2.00 -11.29
N ILE A 113 -4.68 2.55 -11.64
CA ILE A 113 -3.52 1.73 -12.06
C ILE A 113 -3.11 0.71 -10.99
N ASP A 114 -3.01 1.13 -9.73
CA ASP A 114 -2.54 0.25 -8.65
C ASP A 114 -3.55 -0.84 -8.33
N SER A 115 -4.78 -0.45 -7.94
CA SER A 115 -5.84 -1.40 -7.59
C SER A 115 -6.26 -2.29 -8.77
N GLY A 116 -6.24 -1.74 -9.99
CA GLY A 116 -6.41 -2.46 -11.24
C GLY A 116 -5.39 -3.57 -11.43
N SER A 117 -4.10 -3.24 -11.30
CA SER A 117 -3.03 -4.22 -11.43
C SER A 117 -3.08 -5.28 -10.33
N VAL A 118 -3.35 -4.90 -9.08
CA VAL A 118 -3.48 -5.82 -7.95
C VAL A 118 -4.61 -6.82 -8.18
N PHE A 119 -5.78 -6.35 -8.64
CA PHE A 119 -6.90 -7.24 -8.97
C PHE A 119 -6.51 -8.26 -10.06
N LEU A 120 -5.94 -7.79 -11.18
CA LEU A 120 -5.60 -8.66 -12.31
C LEU A 120 -4.48 -9.65 -11.99
N VAL A 121 -3.48 -9.22 -11.22
CA VAL A 121 -2.39 -10.10 -10.78
C VAL A 121 -2.90 -11.11 -9.77
N THR A 122 -3.74 -10.70 -8.81
CA THR A 122 -4.38 -11.64 -7.86
C THR A 122 -5.22 -12.68 -8.60
N TYR A 123 -6.08 -12.25 -9.51
CA TYR A 123 -6.86 -13.14 -10.37
C TYR A 123 -5.97 -14.11 -11.16
N HIS A 124 -4.89 -13.60 -11.77
CA HIS A 124 -3.94 -14.43 -12.51
C HIS A 124 -3.27 -15.48 -11.62
N VAL A 125 -2.73 -15.07 -10.47
CA VAL A 125 -2.01 -15.94 -9.53
C VAL A 125 -2.95 -17.00 -8.96
N MET A 126 -4.18 -16.63 -8.56
CA MET A 126 -5.20 -17.59 -8.12
C MET A 126 -5.42 -18.68 -9.17
N ARG A 127 -5.63 -18.31 -10.45
CA ARG A 127 -5.80 -19.28 -11.53
C ARG A 127 -4.56 -20.15 -11.73
N LYS A 128 -3.36 -19.59 -11.63
CA LYS A 128 -2.10 -20.34 -11.75
C LYS A 128 -1.90 -21.34 -10.61
N LEU A 129 -2.39 -21.02 -9.42
CA LEU A 129 -2.36 -21.89 -8.25
C LEU A 129 -3.53 -22.89 -8.21
N GLY A 130 -4.42 -22.91 -9.21
CA GLY A 130 -5.60 -23.77 -9.23
C GLY A 130 -6.68 -23.37 -8.21
N MET A 131 -6.60 -22.15 -7.67
CA MET A 131 -7.58 -21.64 -6.69
C MET A 131 -8.88 -21.23 -7.38
N ASN A 132 -10.00 -21.38 -6.69
CA ASN A 132 -11.30 -20.96 -7.21
C ASN A 132 -11.41 -19.42 -7.28
N PRO A 133 -11.50 -18.81 -8.48
CA PRO A 133 -11.63 -17.35 -8.60
C PRO A 133 -12.90 -16.79 -7.98
N GLY A 134 -13.96 -17.59 -7.80
CA GLY A 134 -15.23 -17.15 -7.19
C GLY A 134 -15.09 -16.61 -5.76
N ARG A 135 -13.95 -16.84 -5.09
CA ARG A 135 -13.59 -16.23 -3.79
C ARG A 135 -13.14 -14.78 -3.89
N LEU A 136 -12.83 -14.29 -5.09
CA LEU A 136 -12.32 -12.93 -5.32
C LEU A 136 -13.50 -11.96 -5.48
N LYS A 137 -13.42 -10.80 -4.82
CA LYS A 137 -14.32 -9.66 -5.04
C LYS A 137 -13.53 -8.37 -5.16
N ALA A 138 -13.99 -7.48 -6.03
CA ALA A 138 -13.46 -6.13 -6.19
C ALA A 138 -14.42 -5.14 -5.51
N PHE A 139 -14.09 -4.73 -4.29
CA PHE A 139 -14.94 -3.84 -3.50
C PHE A 139 -14.69 -2.38 -3.87
N THR A 140 -15.74 -1.68 -4.29
CA THR A 140 -15.67 -0.25 -4.64
C THR A 140 -16.67 0.55 -3.82
N LEU A 141 -16.18 1.56 -3.11
CA LEU A 141 -17.03 2.48 -2.35
C LEU A 141 -17.90 3.31 -3.30
N ASN A 142 -19.19 3.39 -3.02
CA ASN A 142 -20.14 4.16 -3.83
C ASN A 142 -21.00 5.06 -2.93
N PHE A 143 -20.96 6.37 -3.18
CA PHE A 143 -21.87 7.37 -2.59
C PHE A 143 -23.00 7.79 -3.55
N GLY A 144 -23.14 7.08 -4.68
CA GLY A 144 -24.15 7.31 -5.71
C GLY A 144 -23.59 7.87 -7.02
N ASP A 145 -22.77 8.93 -6.97
CA ASP A 145 -22.25 9.63 -8.15
C ASP A 145 -20.72 9.75 -8.20
N GLY A 146 -20.01 8.88 -7.47
CA GLY A 146 -18.55 8.82 -7.45
C GLY A 146 -17.97 8.32 -8.78
N PRO A 147 -16.96 9.02 -9.37
CA PRO A 147 -16.42 8.61 -10.66
C PRO A 147 -15.60 7.30 -10.62
N ASP A 148 -15.13 6.86 -9.45
CA ASP A 148 -14.41 5.58 -9.33
C ASP A 148 -15.33 4.37 -9.51
N PHE A 149 -16.61 4.45 -9.12
CA PHE A 149 -17.54 3.34 -9.36
C PHE A 149 -17.76 3.10 -10.86
N HIS A 150 -17.98 4.17 -11.61
CA HIS A 150 -18.11 4.08 -13.07
C HIS A 150 -16.83 3.55 -13.73
N GLN A 151 -15.66 4.05 -13.29
CA GLN A 151 -14.36 3.60 -13.79
C GLN A 151 -14.09 2.13 -13.44
N ALA A 152 -14.40 1.69 -12.22
CA ALA A 152 -14.25 0.31 -11.77
C ALA A 152 -15.09 -0.66 -12.61
N ARG A 153 -16.34 -0.28 -12.89
CA ARG A 153 -17.23 -1.03 -13.79
C ARG A 153 -16.66 -1.12 -15.19
N GLU A 154 -16.30 0.02 -15.77
CA GLU A 154 -15.71 0.07 -17.12
C GLU A 154 -14.42 -0.75 -17.22
N PHE A 155 -13.55 -0.67 -16.21
CA PHE A 155 -12.30 -1.43 -16.14
C PHE A 155 -12.55 -2.93 -16.25
N LEU A 156 -13.48 -3.45 -15.43
CA LEU A 156 -13.76 -4.89 -15.36
C LEU A 156 -14.56 -5.37 -16.58
N ASP A 157 -15.49 -4.56 -17.10
CA ASP A 157 -16.30 -4.91 -18.27
C ASP A 157 -15.43 -5.06 -19.53
N ARG A 158 -14.45 -4.17 -19.75
CA ARG A 158 -13.48 -4.28 -20.86
C ARG A 158 -12.68 -5.58 -20.85
N LEU A 159 -12.57 -6.23 -19.69
CA LEU A 159 -11.85 -7.49 -19.49
C LEU A 159 -12.77 -8.71 -19.39
N GLY A 160 -14.09 -8.53 -19.46
CA GLY A 160 -15.07 -9.59 -19.21
C GLY A 160 -15.09 -10.08 -17.76
N LEU A 161 -14.68 -9.24 -16.81
CA LEU A 161 -14.57 -9.55 -15.37
C LEU A 161 -15.59 -8.77 -14.53
N GLY A 162 -16.66 -8.25 -15.15
CA GLY A 162 -17.68 -7.44 -14.46
C GLY A 162 -18.34 -8.12 -13.25
N LEU A 163 -18.45 -9.47 -13.26
CA LEU A 163 -19.04 -10.27 -12.18
C LEU A 163 -18.29 -10.17 -10.83
N PHE A 164 -17.04 -9.72 -10.86
CA PHE A 164 -16.22 -9.56 -9.66
C PHE A 164 -16.48 -8.24 -8.93
N LEU A 165 -17.08 -7.25 -9.61
CA LEU A 165 -17.37 -5.95 -9.03
C LEU A 165 -18.39 -6.10 -7.90
N GLU A 166 -18.09 -5.49 -6.76
CA GLU A 166 -18.98 -5.45 -5.61
C GLU A 166 -19.05 -4.01 -5.07
N PRO A 167 -20.10 -3.25 -5.45
CA PRO A 167 -20.29 -1.91 -4.89
C PRO A 167 -20.65 -2.00 -3.40
N ILE A 168 -20.02 -1.13 -2.62
CA ILE A 168 -20.31 -0.89 -1.22
C ILE A 168 -20.98 0.48 -1.13
N GLU A 169 -22.31 0.45 -1.08
CA GLU A 169 -23.14 1.65 -0.96
C GLU A 169 -22.98 2.28 0.42
N ALA A 170 -22.79 3.59 0.45
CA ALA A 170 -22.68 4.36 1.67
C ALA A 170 -23.34 5.74 1.53
N ASP A 171 -23.72 6.32 2.67
CA ASP A 171 -24.20 7.70 2.73
C ASP A 171 -23.04 8.62 3.14
N LEU A 172 -22.85 9.73 2.41
CA LEU A 172 -21.85 10.75 2.74
C LEU A 172 -22.10 11.37 4.12
N SER A 173 -23.34 11.37 4.60
CA SER A 173 -23.69 11.82 5.95
C SER A 173 -23.11 10.93 7.05
N SER A 174 -22.68 9.71 6.72
CA SER A 174 -22.11 8.75 7.66
C SER A 174 -20.62 8.98 7.97
N LEU A 175 -19.96 9.88 7.22
CA LEU A 175 -18.55 10.21 7.49
C LEU A 175 -18.40 10.83 8.88
N ASP A 176 -17.51 10.26 9.70
CA ASP A 176 -17.23 10.72 11.06
C ASP A 176 -15.76 11.09 11.20
N VAL A 177 -15.48 12.40 11.17
CA VAL A 177 -14.13 12.96 11.32
C VAL A 177 -13.50 12.59 12.66
N ALA A 178 -14.29 12.60 13.73
CA ALA A 178 -13.78 12.32 15.07
C ALA A 178 -13.36 10.84 15.16
N GLU A 179 -14.16 9.93 14.59
CA GLU A 179 -13.72 8.54 14.46
C GLU A 179 -12.47 8.43 13.60
N THR A 180 -12.43 9.09 12.44
CA THR A 180 -11.29 9.01 11.53
C THR A 180 -9.99 9.41 12.23
N ILE A 181 -9.95 10.60 12.86
CA ILE A 181 -8.77 11.11 13.57
C ILE A 181 -8.35 10.14 14.68
N ARG A 182 -9.32 9.59 15.43
CA ARG A 182 -9.05 8.63 16.50
C ARG A 182 -8.50 7.31 15.98
N VAL A 183 -8.95 6.83 14.82
CA VAL A 183 -8.50 5.56 14.22
C VAL A 183 -7.10 5.70 13.63
N MET A 184 -6.82 6.80 12.93
CA MET A 184 -5.53 7.00 12.26
C MET A 184 -4.44 7.59 13.17
N GLU A 185 -4.82 8.15 14.32
CA GLU A 185 -3.95 8.87 15.25
C GLU A 185 -3.15 10.00 14.56
N ASP A 186 -3.80 10.68 13.62
CA ASP A 186 -3.24 11.75 12.80
C ASP A 186 -4.37 12.68 12.35
N TYR A 187 -4.03 13.87 11.90
CA TYR A 187 -4.96 14.97 11.60
C TYR A 187 -4.64 15.68 10.28
N LYS A 188 -3.67 15.20 9.50
CA LYS A 188 -3.34 15.81 8.21
C LYS A 188 -4.53 15.73 7.25
N PRO A 189 -4.99 16.86 6.64
CA PRO A 189 -6.26 16.90 5.93
C PRO A 189 -6.44 15.85 4.84
N LEU A 190 -5.45 15.66 3.97
CA LEU A 190 -5.53 14.66 2.89
C LEU A 190 -5.58 13.23 3.43
N ASP A 191 -4.92 12.98 4.55
CA ASP A 191 -4.89 11.67 5.18
C ASP A 191 -6.22 11.41 5.91
N VAL A 192 -6.81 12.42 6.58
CA VAL A 192 -8.17 12.35 7.16
C VAL A 192 -9.23 12.11 6.08
N GLU A 193 -9.17 12.82 4.96
CA GLU A 193 -10.09 12.60 3.83
C GLU A 193 -10.00 11.17 3.29
N CYS A 194 -8.78 10.69 3.04
CA CYS A 194 -8.54 9.35 2.50
C CYS A 194 -8.96 8.25 3.48
N ALA A 195 -8.54 8.36 4.75
CA ALA A 195 -8.89 7.41 5.80
C ALA A 195 -10.40 7.38 6.08
N SER A 196 -11.10 8.51 5.96
CA SER A 196 -12.57 8.54 6.09
C SER A 196 -13.25 7.66 5.03
N MET A 197 -12.75 7.66 3.79
CA MET A 197 -13.24 6.75 2.76
C MET A 197 -12.91 5.30 3.09
N GLY A 198 -11.67 5.03 3.55
CA GLY A 198 -11.22 3.69 3.93
C GLY A 198 -12.05 3.08 5.07
N ILE A 199 -12.34 3.88 6.10
CA ILE A 199 -13.24 3.52 7.21
C ILE A 199 -14.63 3.20 6.70
N THR A 200 -15.18 4.03 5.82
CA THR A 200 -16.53 3.83 5.27
C THR A 200 -16.60 2.55 4.43
N LEU A 201 -15.61 2.31 3.57
CA LEU A 201 -15.49 1.08 2.78
C LEU A 201 -15.41 -0.15 3.70
N CYS A 202 -14.48 -0.16 4.66
CA CYS A 202 -14.31 -1.27 5.59
C CYS A 202 -15.57 -1.54 6.42
N ARG A 203 -16.24 -0.48 6.89
CA ARG A 203 -17.50 -0.58 7.61
C ARG A 203 -18.59 -1.23 6.76
N GLY A 204 -18.75 -0.79 5.51
CA GLY A 204 -19.73 -1.35 4.59
C GLY A 204 -19.45 -2.81 4.21
N ILE A 205 -18.18 -3.16 3.98
CA ILE A 205 -17.77 -4.57 3.75
C ILE A 205 -18.11 -5.41 4.99
N ARG A 206 -17.75 -4.95 6.19
CA ARG A 206 -18.02 -5.71 7.43
C ARG A 206 -19.52 -5.89 7.68
N ALA A 207 -20.33 -4.86 7.40
CA ALA A 207 -21.78 -4.93 7.56
C ALA A 207 -22.40 -5.95 6.59
N ARG A 208 -21.91 -6.02 5.36
CA ARG A 208 -22.44 -6.91 4.31
C ARG A 208 -21.88 -8.32 4.37
N TYR A 209 -20.62 -8.47 4.77
CA TYR A 209 -19.88 -9.72 4.84
C TYR A 209 -19.22 -9.86 6.22
N PRO A 210 -19.98 -10.25 7.26
CA PRO A 210 -19.50 -10.28 8.65
C PRO A 210 -18.31 -11.19 8.90
N ASP A 211 -18.12 -12.22 8.07
CA ASP A 211 -17.03 -13.21 8.21
C ASP A 211 -15.85 -12.94 7.25
N TRP A 212 -15.91 -11.89 6.44
CA TRP A 212 -14.84 -11.58 5.50
C TRP A 212 -13.58 -11.14 6.26
N ARG A 213 -12.44 -11.78 5.98
CA ARG A 213 -11.20 -11.56 6.74
C ARG A 213 -10.12 -10.84 5.96
N TYR A 214 -9.88 -11.22 4.71
CA TYR A 214 -8.69 -10.78 3.99
C TYR A 214 -9.00 -9.70 2.96
N LEU A 215 -8.25 -8.61 3.04
CA LEU A 215 -8.27 -7.52 2.06
C LEU A 215 -6.88 -7.35 1.44
N ILE A 216 -6.84 -7.01 0.16
CA ILE A 216 -5.63 -6.65 -0.58
C ILE A 216 -5.86 -5.31 -1.29
N ASP A 217 -4.85 -4.44 -1.32
CA ASP A 217 -4.98 -3.07 -1.82
C ASP A 217 -3.78 -2.65 -2.70
N GLY A 218 -3.85 -1.42 -3.24
CA GLY A 218 -2.84 -0.84 -4.11
C GLY A 218 -1.85 0.10 -3.42
N ASP A 219 -1.82 0.19 -2.09
CA ASP A 219 -0.95 1.14 -1.39
C ASP A 219 0.53 0.84 -1.61
N GLY A 220 1.35 1.89 -1.78
CA GLY A 220 2.76 1.80 -2.13
C GLY A 220 3.04 2.00 -3.63
N GLY A 221 2.03 1.83 -4.49
CA GLY A 221 2.21 1.95 -5.94
C GLY A 221 2.56 3.37 -6.40
N ASP A 222 2.05 4.40 -5.71
CA ASP A 222 2.39 5.81 -5.97
C ASP A 222 3.82 6.15 -5.55
N GLU A 223 4.24 5.67 -4.38
CA GLU A 223 5.58 5.85 -3.85
C GLU A 223 6.62 5.20 -4.76
N ASN A 224 6.38 3.96 -5.18
CA ASN A 224 7.28 3.19 -6.03
C ASN A 224 7.51 3.83 -7.40
N LEU A 225 6.44 4.39 -7.99
CA LEU A 225 6.47 4.93 -9.35
C LEU A 225 6.46 6.45 -9.42
N LYS A 226 6.68 7.12 -8.27
CA LYS A 226 6.86 8.57 -8.16
C LYS A 226 5.67 9.37 -8.69
N ASP A 227 4.46 8.83 -8.51
CA ASP A 227 3.23 9.34 -9.10
C ASP A 227 2.49 10.30 -8.14
N TYR A 228 3.21 11.28 -7.61
CA TYR A 228 2.64 12.36 -6.83
C TYR A 228 2.79 13.70 -7.56
N PRO A 229 1.76 14.58 -7.51
CA PRO A 229 1.83 15.94 -8.06
C PRO A 229 2.99 16.73 -7.48
N ILE A 230 4.01 17.00 -8.29
CA ILE A 230 5.19 17.81 -7.92
C ILE A 230 4.77 19.25 -7.67
N GLU A 231 3.87 19.77 -8.50
CA GLU A 231 3.35 21.15 -8.45
C GLU A 231 2.57 21.48 -7.17
N GLU A 232 2.08 20.47 -6.44
CA GLU A 232 1.40 20.67 -5.15
C GLU A 232 2.37 20.99 -4.01
N ASN A 233 3.69 20.84 -4.22
CA ASN A 233 4.71 21.18 -3.23
C ASN A 233 5.81 22.07 -3.84
N PRO A 234 5.89 23.36 -3.44
CA PRO A 234 6.85 24.30 -4.01
C PRO A 234 8.31 23.97 -3.68
N GLU A 235 8.57 23.09 -2.71
CA GLU A 235 9.93 22.70 -2.34
C GLU A 235 10.52 21.62 -3.27
N LEU A 236 9.74 21.12 -4.22
CA LEU A 236 10.14 20.00 -5.05
C LEU A 236 10.40 20.40 -6.47
N THR A 237 11.35 19.68 -7.04
CA THR A 237 11.69 19.77 -8.44
C THR A 237 11.69 18.37 -9.02
N ILE A 238 11.50 18.26 -10.34
CA ILE A 238 11.66 16.99 -11.04
C ILE A 238 13.01 16.34 -10.73
N ARG A 239 14.08 17.13 -10.58
CA ARG A 239 15.42 16.66 -10.22
C ARG A 239 15.43 16.00 -8.84
N SER A 240 14.81 16.61 -7.82
CA SER A 240 14.73 16.01 -6.48
C SER A 240 13.95 14.70 -6.47
N VAL A 241 12.89 14.60 -7.27
CA VAL A 241 12.03 13.42 -7.35
C VAL A 241 12.71 12.25 -8.04
N VAL A 242 13.34 12.49 -9.19
CA VAL A 242 13.98 11.40 -9.97
C VAL A 242 15.33 10.96 -9.42
N ASN A 243 16.07 11.85 -8.72
CA ASN A 243 17.40 11.53 -8.21
C ASN A 243 17.40 10.90 -6.82
N ASN A 244 16.34 11.06 -6.02
CA ASN A 244 16.21 10.37 -4.74
C ASN A 244 15.27 9.16 -4.93
N PRO A 245 15.80 7.92 -4.97
CA PRO A 245 14.99 6.72 -5.14
C PRO A 245 13.90 6.61 -4.08
N MET A 246 14.22 6.93 -2.83
CA MET A 246 13.40 6.70 -1.64
C MET A 246 12.59 7.90 -1.16
N LEU A 247 12.58 9.00 -1.91
CA LEU A 247 11.94 10.27 -1.51
C LEU A 247 10.51 10.09 -0.99
N TYR A 248 9.72 9.26 -1.67
CA TYR A 248 8.32 9.04 -1.30
C TYR A 248 8.13 7.92 -0.29
N GLN A 249 9.09 7.02 -0.13
CA GLN A 249 9.06 5.99 0.90
C GLN A 249 9.38 6.59 2.27
N GLU A 250 10.36 7.50 2.33
CA GLU A 250 10.82 8.16 3.57
C GLU A 250 9.87 9.28 4.03
N GLY A 251 9.01 9.76 3.15
CA GLY A 251 8.21 10.96 3.38
C GLY A 251 9.01 12.22 3.05
N TRP A 252 8.72 12.77 1.87
CA TRP A 252 9.08 14.08 1.32
C TRP A 252 10.13 14.86 2.14
N GLY A 253 11.37 14.89 1.66
CA GLY A 253 12.42 15.68 2.29
C GLY A 253 13.80 15.36 1.74
N VAL A 254 14.55 16.37 1.32
CA VAL A 254 15.96 16.21 0.97
C VAL A 254 16.78 16.50 2.21
N GLY A 255 17.44 15.49 2.77
CA GLY A 255 18.36 15.62 3.92
C GLY A 255 17.69 15.87 5.28
N ARG A 256 16.36 15.80 5.37
CA ARG A 256 15.58 15.80 6.63
C ARG A 256 14.29 15.01 6.42
N ILE A 257 13.91 14.16 7.37
CA ILE A 257 12.55 13.64 7.53
C ILE A 257 11.63 14.87 7.71
N LYS A 258 10.90 15.33 6.67
CA LYS A 258 10.01 16.51 6.83
C LYS A 258 8.61 16.15 7.27
N HIS A 259 8.18 14.92 7.03
CA HIS A 259 7.01 14.40 7.72
C HIS A 259 7.39 14.15 9.17
N SER A 260 6.52 14.57 10.09
CA SER A 260 6.77 14.44 11.51
C SER A 260 7.22 13.02 11.86
N LEU A 261 8.18 12.88 12.80
CA LEU A 261 8.47 11.57 13.42
C LEU A 261 7.24 10.96 14.12
N THR A 262 6.18 11.77 14.26
CA THR A 262 4.91 11.46 14.94
C THR A 262 3.70 11.39 13.99
N TYR A 263 3.77 11.91 12.75
CA TYR A 263 2.60 11.99 11.83
C TYR A 263 2.93 11.44 10.45
N SER A 264 1.91 11.04 9.70
CA SER A 264 2.09 10.26 8.49
C SER A 264 2.85 10.99 7.37
N GLY A 265 3.61 10.20 6.62
CA GLY A 265 4.65 10.61 5.67
C GLY A 265 5.27 9.43 4.94
N GLY A 266 5.24 9.49 3.62
CA GLY A 266 5.71 8.40 2.77
C GLY A 266 5.03 7.07 3.09
N LEU A 267 5.81 6.00 3.33
CA LEU A 267 5.25 4.68 3.62
C LEU A 267 4.39 4.68 4.89
N SER A 268 4.65 5.55 5.88
CA SER A 268 3.79 5.64 7.07
C SER A 268 2.35 6.06 6.75
N ARG A 269 2.10 6.68 5.57
CA ARG A 269 0.74 6.95 5.10
C ARG A 269 -0.05 5.68 4.91
N SER A 270 0.47 4.65 4.25
CA SER A 270 -0.29 3.41 4.05
C SER A 270 -0.71 2.77 5.37
N TYR A 271 0.13 2.87 6.40
CA TYR A 271 -0.22 2.41 7.74
C TYR A 271 -1.38 3.22 8.37
N ALA A 272 -1.35 4.55 8.23
CA ALA A 272 -2.40 5.43 8.76
C ALA A 272 -3.72 5.36 7.97
N ARG A 273 -3.67 5.38 6.64
CA ARG A 273 -4.86 5.48 5.76
C ARG A 273 -5.50 4.16 5.35
N THR A 274 -4.77 3.04 5.46
CA THR A 274 -5.24 1.73 4.97
C THR A 274 -5.17 0.65 6.03
N TYR A 275 -4.02 0.45 6.68
CA TYR A 275 -3.90 -0.54 7.75
C TYR A 275 -4.80 -0.19 8.95
N ALA A 276 -4.79 1.06 9.44
CA ALA A 276 -5.57 1.43 10.62
C ALA A 276 -7.09 1.24 10.41
N PRO A 277 -7.71 1.70 9.29
CA PRO A 277 -9.10 1.36 8.98
C PRO A 277 -9.35 -0.14 8.86
N ALA A 278 -8.53 -0.89 8.13
CA ALA A 278 -8.70 -2.33 7.98
C ALA A 278 -8.69 -3.04 9.34
N LYS A 279 -7.71 -2.71 10.18
CA LYS A 279 -7.55 -3.29 11.52
C LYS A 279 -8.72 -2.95 12.44
N ARG A 280 -9.19 -1.70 12.41
CA ARG A 280 -10.34 -1.20 13.18
C ARG A 280 -11.62 -2.00 12.92
N PHE A 281 -11.79 -2.53 11.71
CA PHE A 281 -12.93 -3.36 11.30
C PHE A 281 -12.59 -4.86 11.19
N GLY A 282 -11.47 -5.30 11.77
CA GLY A 282 -11.12 -6.72 11.90
C GLY A 282 -10.65 -7.39 10.61
N PHE A 283 -10.15 -6.63 9.64
CA PHE A 283 -9.56 -7.19 8.43
C PHE A 283 -8.05 -7.41 8.57
N ASP A 284 -7.57 -8.47 7.95
CA ASP A 284 -6.15 -8.73 7.70
C ASP A 284 -5.81 -8.19 6.31
N GLY A 285 -5.23 -7.00 6.27
CA GLY A 285 -4.87 -6.28 5.04
C GLY A 285 -3.50 -6.69 4.49
N PHE A 286 -3.35 -6.63 3.16
CA PHE A 286 -2.10 -6.87 2.46
C PHE A 286 -1.89 -5.86 1.34
N SER A 287 -0.75 -5.15 1.36
CA SER A 287 -0.38 -4.20 0.31
C SER A 287 0.87 -4.73 -0.41
N PRO A 288 0.77 -5.36 -1.59
CA PRO A 288 1.91 -5.99 -2.25
C PRO A 288 2.96 -4.97 -2.72
N PHE A 289 2.59 -3.71 -2.98
CA PHE A 289 3.56 -2.69 -3.38
C PHE A 289 4.43 -2.16 -2.23
N THR A 290 4.05 -2.39 -0.97
CA THR A 290 4.86 -1.99 0.19
C THR A 290 5.92 -3.03 0.57
N ARG A 291 5.98 -4.15 -0.16
CA ARG A 291 6.88 -5.24 0.16
C ARG A 291 8.31 -4.89 -0.24
N PRO A 292 9.33 -5.16 0.61
CA PRO A 292 10.72 -4.79 0.32
C PRO A 292 11.22 -5.24 -1.06
N ASN A 293 10.90 -6.48 -1.47
CA ASN A 293 11.27 -7.01 -2.78
C ASN A 293 10.66 -6.21 -3.95
N VAL A 294 9.44 -5.68 -3.79
CA VAL A 294 8.78 -4.87 -4.83
C VAL A 294 9.37 -3.47 -4.86
N ILE A 295 9.66 -2.90 -3.68
CA ILE A 295 10.32 -1.58 -3.55
C ILE A 295 11.73 -1.63 -4.17
N GLU A 296 12.53 -2.67 -3.87
CA GLU A 296 13.87 -2.84 -4.44
C GLU A 296 13.85 -2.87 -5.98
N VAL A 297 12.87 -3.56 -6.58
CA VAL A 297 12.70 -3.59 -8.04
C VAL A 297 12.26 -2.22 -8.58
N ALA A 298 11.47 -1.45 -7.83
CA ALA A 298 11.05 -0.10 -8.20
C ALA A 298 12.22 0.89 -8.14
N GLU A 299 13.07 0.81 -7.10
CA GLU A 299 14.28 1.65 -6.96
C GLU A 299 15.25 1.47 -8.14
N ALA A 300 15.31 0.27 -8.71
CA ALA A 300 16.14 -0.04 -9.88
C ALA A 300 15.60 0.53 -11.22
N ILE A 301 14.44 1.19 -11.23
CA ILE A 301 13.89 1.82 -12.44
C ILE A 301 14.73 3.06 -12.80
N PRO A 302 15.29 3.16 -14.02
CA PRO A 302 16.11 4.29 -14.43
C PRO A 302 15.23 5.51 -14.82
N PHE A 303 14.57 6.12 -13.84
CA PHE A 303 13.63 7.23 -14.04
C PHE A 303 14.24 8.38 -14.84
N THR A 304 15.50 8.76 -14.57
CA THR A 304 16.20 9.81 -15.31
C THR A 304 16.28 9.50 -16.81
N THR A 305 16.63 8.26 -17.18
CA THR A 305 16.73 7.84 -18.58
C THR A 305 15.37 7.78 -19.26
N LEU A 306 14.35 7.24 -18.57
CA LEU A 306 13.02 7.04 -19.16
C LEU A 306 12.23 8.34 -19.30
N THR A 307 12.42 9.26 -18.36
CA THR A 307 11.67 10.53 -18.36
C THR A 307 12.43 11.65 -19.05
N GLY A 308 13.76 11.56 -19.19
CA GLY A 308 14.58 12.69 -19.62
C GLY A 308 14.37 13.93 -18.73
N MET A 309 14.02 13.72 -17.46
CA MET A 309 13.61 14.78 -16.51
C MET A 309 12.38 15.59 -16.94
N SER A 310 11.49 15.01 -17.75
CA SER A 310 10.18 15.60 -18.04
C SER A 310 9.14 15.17 -17.00
N VAL A 311 8.42 16.14 -16.43
CA VAL A 311 7.30 15.91 -15.50
C VAL A 311 6.18 15.15 -16.19
N GLU A 312 5.82 15.53 -17.41
CA GLU A 312 4.79 14.86 -18.21
C GLU A 312 5.12 13.38 -18.42
N LYS A 313 6.37 13.09 -18.83
CA LYS A 313 6.81 11.70 -19.03
C LYS A 313 6.85 10.93 -17.72
N LEU A 314 7.19 11.55 -16.59
CA LEU A 314 7.15 10.91 -15.29
C LEU A 314 5.72 10.47 -14.94
N TYR A 315 4.72 11.34 -15.12
CA TYR A 315 3.32 11.01 -14.84
C TYR A 315 2.77 9.93 -15.79
N ALA A 316 3.17 9.94 -17.07
CA ALA A 316 2.77 8.89 -18.00
C ALA A 316 3.43 7.52 -17.70
N LEU A 317 4.66 7.54 -17.15
CA LEU A 317 5.50 6.35 -17.00
C LEU A 317 4.85 5.26 -16.15
N LYS A 318 4.11 5.64 -15.10
CA LYS A 318 3.44 4.67 -14.22
C LYS A 318 2.46 3.78 -14.99
N GLY A 319 1.60 4.41 -15.79
CA GLY A 319 0.63 3.70 -16.63
C GLY A 319 1.32 2.74 -17.62
N GLU A 320 2.41 3.19 -18.24
CA GLU A 320 3.16 2.36 -19.20
C GLU A 320 3.86 1.17 -18.55
N ILE A 321 4.57 1.38 -17.42
CA ILE A 321 5.31 0.32 -16.73
C ILE A 321 4.34 -0.74 -16.22
N VAL A 322 3.25 -0.33 -15.58
CA VAL A 322 2.30 -1.24 -14.95
C VAL A 322 1.50 -1.99 -16.01
N SER A 323 0.89 -1.31 -16.99
CA SER A 323 0.09 -1.97 -18.03
C SER A 323 0.90 -2.97 -18.86
N ARG A 324 2.10 -2.61 -19.30
CA ARG A 324 3.00 -3.52 -20.02
C ARG A 324 3.49 -4.66 -19.14
N GLY A 325 3.70 -4.41 -17.84
CA GLY A 325 4.03 -5.44 -16.87
C GLY A 325 2.90 -6.44 -16.67
N VAL A 326 1.67 -5.97 -16.48
CA VAL A 326 0.48 -6.80 -16.37
C VAL A 326 0.29 -7.62 -17.64
N LYS A 327 0.43 -7.03 -18.83
CA LYS A 327 0.37 -7.78 -20.09
C LYS A 327 1.43 -8.88 -20.16
N ALA A 328 2.68 -8.56 -19.80
CA ALA A 328 3.80 -9.50 -19.87
C ALA A 328 3.72 -10.65 -18.84
N VAL A 329 3.08 -10.43 -17.69
CA VAL A 329 2.91 -11.45 -16.64
C VAL A 329 1.62 -12.25 -16.83
N THR A 330 0.52 -11.56 -17.13
CA THR A 330 -0.83 -12.14 -17.08
C THR A 330 -1.44 -12.44 -18.45
N GLY A 331 -0.95 -11.79 -19.51
CA GLY A 331 -1.56 -11.80 -20.84
C GLY A 331 -2.73 -10.82 -21.03
N LEU A 332 -3.20 -10.16 -19.96
CA LEU A 332 -4.36 -9.26 -19.98
C LEU A 332 -3.97 -7.84 -20.40
N ASP A 333 -4.82 -7.20 -21.22
CA ASP A 333 -4.67 -5.80 -21.62
C ASP A 333 -5.34 -4.88 -20.60
N MET A 334 -4.57 -4.45 -19.61
CA MET A 334 -5.07 -3.61 -18.51
C MET A 334 -5.48 -2.21 -19.00
N PRO A 335 -6.74 -1.76 -18.76
CA PRO A 335 -7.13 -0.37 -18.96
C PRO A 335 -6.33 0.58 -18.07
N VAL A 336 -5.99 1.77 -18.60
CA VAL A 336 -5.27 2.82 -17.87
C VAL A 336 -6.10 4.10 -17.93
N PHE A 337 -6.40 4.65 -16.76
CA PHE A 337 -7.19 5.87 -16.60
C PHE A 337 -6.35 6.98 -15.94
N PRO A 338 -6.71 8.26 -16.14
CA PRO A 338 -6.06 9.37 -15.45
C PRO A 338 -6.10 9.19 -13.92
N LYS A 339 -5.01 9.57 -13.26
CA LYS A 339 -4.88 9.46 -11.81
C LYS A 339 -5.98 10.22 -11.09
N ARG A 340 -6.56 9.58 -10.08
CA ARG A 340 -7.48 10.21 -9.13
C ARG A 340 -7.14 9.73 -7.71
N ARG A 341 -7.17 10.65 -6.74
CA ARG A 341 -7.03 10.31 -5.31
C ARG A 341 -8.29 9.58 -4.87
N PHE A 342 -8.15 8.61 -3.95
CA PHE A 342 -9.27 7.79 -3.49
C PHE A 342 -10.48 8.64 -3.02
N GLN A 343 -10.25 9.68 -2.22
CA GLN A 343 -11.33 10.54 -1.74
C GLN A 343 -12.04 11.32 -2.85
N HIS A 344 -11.34 11.71 -3.91
CA HIS A 344 -11.92 12.41 -5.06
C HIS A 344 -12.57 11.46 -6.06
N GLY A 345 -12.24 10.18 -5.95
CA GLY A 345 -12.81 9.10 -6.74
C GLY A 345 -14.11 8.56 -6.17
N ALA A 346 -14.19 8.48 -4.84
CA ALA A 346 -15.42 8.10 -4.14
C ALA A 346 -16.48 9.21 -4.21
N VAL A 347 -16.09 10.48 -4.17
CA VAL A 347 -17.00 11.64 -4.18
C VAL A 347 -16.33 12.87 -4.80
N ALA A 348 -17.11 13.74 -5.43
CA ALA A 348 -16.61 15.01 -5.98
C ALA A 348 -15.96 15.89 -4.90
N ARG A 349 -14.88 16.59 -5.25
CA ARG A 349 -14.06 17.40 -4.32
C ARG A 349 -14.88 18.47 -3.60
N GLU A 350 -15.81 19.10 -4.30
CA GLU A 350 -16.67 20.16 -3.76
C GLU A 350 -17.61 19.61 -2.69
N LYS A 351 -18.24 18.46 -2.95
CA LYS A 351 -19.10 17.76 -1.98
C LYS A 351 -18.31 17.27 -0.77
N LEU A 352 -17.11 16.73 -1.00
CA LEU A 352 -16.23 16.30 0.08
C LEU A 352 -15.86 17.48 0.99
N ARG A 353 -15.49 18.62 0.42
CA ARG A 353 -15.17 19.85 1.17
C ARG A 353 -16.35 20.40 1.95
N GLN A 354 -17.58 20.25 1.45
CA GLN A 354 -18.77 20.62 2.22
C GLN A 354 -18.96 19.71 3.44
N ARG A 355 -18.65 18.41 3.31
CA ARG A 355 -18.78 17.44 4.40
C ARG A 355 -17.62 17.48 5.40
N LEU A 356 -16.42 17.76 4.91
CA LEU A 356 -15.16 17.83 5.63
C LEU A 356 -14.56 19.25 5.51
N PRO A 357 -15.23 20.28 6.05
CA PRO A 357 -14.87 21.68 5.79
C PRO A 357 -13.63 22.15 6.57
N GLU A 358 -13.19 21.37 7.55
CA GLU A 358 -12.11 21.79 8.43
C GLU A 358 -10.76 21.80 7.72
N GLN A 359 -10.01 22.86 8.02
CA GLN A 359 -8.61 22.97 7.65
C GLN A 359 -7.73 22.29 8.72
N GLU A 360 -6.43 22.15 8.44
CA GLU A 360 -5.48 21.45 9.32
C GLU A 360 -5.57 21.90 10.80
N MET A 361 -5.73 23.20 11.07
CA MET A 361 -5.86 23.72 12.43
C MET A 361 -7.13 23.26 13.15
N GLY A 362 -8.21 22.99 12.41
CA GLY A 362 -9.44 22.39 12.95
C GLY A 362 -9.20 20.95 13.39
N TYR A 363 -8.69 20.12 12.48
CA TYR A 363 -8.37 18.72 12.77
C TYR A 363 -7.34 18.58 13.88
N ARG A 364 -6.31 19.44 13.90
CA ARG A 364 -5.31 19.46 14.97
C ARG A 364 -5.93 19.72 16.35
N ARG A 365 -6.87 20.67 16.45
CA ARG A 365 -7.58 20.93 17.72
C ARG A 365 -8.40 19.72 18.17
N ARG A 366 -9.10 19.06 17.25
CA ARG A 366 -9.85 17.83 17.53
C ARG A 366 -8.95 16.69 18.02
N TYR A 367 -7.83 16.48 17.33
CA TYR A 367 -6.83 15.49 17.71
C TYR A 367 -6.29 15.75 19.12
N LEU A 368 -5.88 16.99 19.42
CA LEU A 368 -5.38 17.34 20.77
C LEU A 368 -6.45 17.18 21.86
N ALA A 369 -7.72 17.45 21.54
CA ALA A 369 -8.83 17.29 22.48
C ALA A 369 -9.03 15.83 22.92
N LEU A 370 -8.65 14.84 22.09
CA LEU A 370 -8.71 13.41 22.47
C LEU A 370 -7.86 13.12 23.72
N TYR A 371 -6.73 13.82 23.88
CA TYR A 371 -5.77 13.57 24.97
C TYR A 371 -5.90 14.57 26.13
N GLN A 372 -6.55 15.72 25.92
CA GLN A 372 -6.79 16.70 26.98
C GLN A 372 -7.96 16.31 27.90
N GLY A 373 -8.90 15.49 27.43
CA GLY A 373 -10.02 15.00 28.24
C GLY A 373 -9.65 13.91 29.26
N ASP A 374 -8.55 13.17 29.04
CA ASP A 374 -8.10 12.09 29.92
C ASP A 374 -7.25 12.59 31.10
N ALA A 375 -6.65 13.79 31.00
CA ALA A 375 -5.81 14.36 32.05
C ALA A 375 -6.59 14.81 33.31
N GLY A 376 -7.93 14.80 33.27
CA GLY A 376 -8.79 15.23 34.38
C GLY A 376 -9.48 14.10 35.17
N ARG A 377 -9.30 12.82 34.79
CA ARG A 377 -9.98 11.68 35.45
C ARG A 377 -9.07 10.77 36.28
N GLY A 378 -7.80 11.13 36.44
CA GLY A 378 -6.80 10.34 37.19
C GLY A 378 -6.33 10.94 38.52
N LEU A 379 -7.01 11.99 39.02
CA LEU A 379 -6.61 12.71 40.24
C LEU A 379 -7.80 12.98 41.19
N GLU A 380 -8.73 12.04 41.32
CA GLU A 380 -9.67 12.00 42.45
C GLU A 380 -9.41 10.81 43.35
#